data_AF-A0A535LKI9-F1
#
_entry.id   AF-A0A535LKI9-F1
#
_cell.length_a   1.000
_cell.length_b   1.000
_cell.length_c   1.000
_cell.angle_alpha   90.00
_cell.angle_beta   90.00
_cell.angle_gamma   90.00
#
_symmetry.space_group_name_H-M   'P 1'
#
loop_
_entity.id
_entity.type
_entity.pdbx_description
1 polymer ?
#
loop_
_entity_poly.entity_id
_entity_poly.type
_entity_poly.pdbx_seq_one_letter_code
_entity_poly.pdbx_strand_id
1 'polypeptide(L)'
;MKKSLIPTGVISLVVLGLVVAMFVVNTGVFAVHANDKKEVTIHVIEHAVTDTVGDVPPAGDSLGDQLAFHNPVYDVADKKQVGHDNGNCVRTVTGKGTGVWECFWTVILAKGQITVEGPFDDNGTDTMLAITGGTGAYKEARGQMRLHVHTVVNGVTTKYDFFYQVEM
;
A
#
# COMPACT_ATOMS: atom_id res chain seq x y z
N MET A 1 76.53 -12.49 21.43
CA MET A 1 75.64 -12.58 20.26
C MET A 1 74.85 -13.89 20.32
N LYS A 2 73.56 -13.85 20.64
CA LYS A 2 72.59 -14.91 20.35
C LYS A 2 71.25 -14.23 20.01
N LYS A 3 70.96 -14.12 18.71
CA LYS A 3 69.66 -13.67 18.20
C LYS A 3 68.69 -14.83 18.41
N SER A 4 67.68 -14.65 19.25
CA SER A 4 66.56 -15.60 19.34
C SER A 4 65.58 -15.25 18.22
N LEU A 5 65.50 -16.13 17.22
CA LEU A 5 64.45 -16.12 16.21
C LEU A 5 63.15 -16.55 16.89
N ILE A 6 62.19 -15.63 17.00
CA ILE A 6 60.80 -15.99 17.28
C ILE A 6 60.23 -16.51 15.95
N PRO A 7 59.76 -17.78 15.87
CA PRO A 7 59.26 -18.33 14.62
C PRO A 7 57.91 -17.70 14.30
N THR A 8 57.90 -16.91 13.22
CA THR A 8 56.75 -16.25 12.58
C THR A 8 55.57 -17.18 12.26
N GLY A 9 55.75 -18.50 12.30
CA GLY A 9 54.69 -19.49 12.09
C GLY A 9 53.61 -19.51 13.18
N VAL A 10 53.94 -19.19 14.43
CA VAL A 10 52.95 -19.24 15.54
C VAL A 10 51.97 -18.07 15.47
N ILE A 11 52.40 -16.92 14.93
CA ILE A 11 51.54 -15.71 14.81
C ILE A 11 50.54 -15.87 13.66
N SER A 12 50.93 -16.47 12.52
CA SER A 12 50.01 -16.69 11.38
C SER A 12 48.88 -17.68 11.68
N LEU A 13 49.10 -18.70 12.52
CA LEU A 13 48.07 -19.67 12.87
C LEU A 13 47.00 -19.09 13.83
N VAL A 14 47.38 -18.18 14.72
CA VAL A 14 46.44 -17.51 15.64
C VAL A 14 45.59 -16.47 14.90
N VAL A 15 46.17 -15.74 13.95
CA VAL A 15 45.43 -14.76 13.13
C VAL A 15 44.43 -15.45 12.19
N LEU A 16 44.77 -16.60 11.61
CA LEU A 16 43.84 -17.33 10.74
C LEU A 16 42.68 -17.96 11.54
N GLY A 17 42.95 -18.47 12.75
CA GLY A 17 41.90 -18.99 13.64
C GLY A 17 40.88 -17.93 14.08
N LEU A 18 41.32 -16.69 14.31
CA LEU A 18 40.43 -15.58 14.66
C LEU A 18 39.59 -15.08 13.47
N VAL A 19 40.12 -15.12 12.24
CA VAL A 19 39.37 -14.70 11.05
C VAL A 19 38.31 -15.74 10.65
N VAL A 20 38.58 -17.04 10.83
CA VAL A 20 37.58 -18.10 10.60
C VAL A 20 36.48 -18.08 11.68
N ALA A 21 36.81 -17.76 12.94
CA ALA A 21 35.82 -17.62 14.00
C ALA A 21 34.86 -16.43 13.79
N MET A 22 35.31 -15.36 13.11
CA MET A 22 34.45 -14.21 12.77
C MET A 22 33.50 -14.47 11.59
N PHE A 23 33.73 -15.50 10.78
CA PHE A 23 32.87 -15.82 9.62
C PHE A 23 31.70 -16.76 9.96
N VAL A 24 31.63 -17.34 11.17
CA VAL A 24 30.62 -18.34 11.53
C VAL A 24 29.40 -17.75 12.26
N VAL A 25 29.38 -16.46 12.58
CA VAL A 25 28.31 -15.86 13.41
C VAL A 25 27.18 -15.19 12.59
N ASN A 26 27.25 -15.19 11.25
CA ASN A 26 26.21 -14.54 10.43
C ASN A 26 25.20 -15.51 9.79
N THR A 27 25.02 -16.72 10.33
CA THR A 27 23.76 -17.45 10.15
C THR A 27 22.75 -16.90 11.16
N GLY A 28 22.44 -15.61 11.01
CA GLY A 28 21.19 -15.07 11.53
C GLY A 28 20.09 -15.84 10.83
N VAL A 29 19.65 -16.94 11.44
CA VAL A 29 18.30 -17.44 11.25
C VAL A 29 17.44 -16.24 11.60
N PHE A 30 16.96 -15.52 10.59
CA PHE A 30 15.78 -14.69 10.77
C PHE A 30 14.71 -15.70 11.17
N ALA A 31 14.59 -15.94 12.48
CA ALA A 31 13.35 -16.37 13.04
C ALA A 31 12.39 -15.28 12.59
N VAL A 32 11.68 -15.55 11.49
CA VAL A 32 10.45 -14.86 11.17
C VAL A 32 9.65 -15.03 12.44
N HIS A 33 9.64 -14.00 13.28
CA HIS A 33 8.64 -13.90 14.31
C HIS A 33 7.33 -14.07 13.56
N ALA A 34 6.64 -15.20 13.80
CA ALA A 34 5.24 -15.30 13.48
C ALA A 34 4.62 -14.11 14.19
N ASN A 35 4.35 -13.07 13.41
CA ASN A 35 3.78 -11.85 13.92
C ASN A 35 2.39 -12.28 14.36
N ASP A 36 2.09 -12.22 15.66
CA ASP A 36 0.73 -12.35 16.21
C ASP A 36 -0.15 -11.15 15.76
N LYS A 37 0.11 -10.60 14.57
CA LYS A 37 -0.67 -9.55 13.94
C LYS A 37 -1.98 -10.15 13.51
N LYS A 38 -3.06 -9.51 13.93
CA LYS A 38 -4.40 -9.88 13.52
C LYS A 38 -4.62 -9.34 12.12
N GLU A 39 -4.70 -10.24 11.15
CA GLU A 39 -5.11 -9.90 9.79
C GLU A 39 -6.64 -9.79 9.73
N VAL A 40 -7.14 -8.68 9.22
CA VAL A 40 -8.57 -8.41 9.04
C VAL A 40 -8.81 -8.01 7.60
N THR A 41 -9.63 -8.81 6.91
CA THR A 41 -10.12 -8.46 5.57
C THR A 41 -11.43 -7.70 5.68
N ILE A 42 -11.50 -6.53 5.05
CA ILE A 42 -12.73 -5.75 4.89
C ILE A 42 -13.01 -5.63 3.40
N HIS A 43 -14.18 -6.06 2.98
CA HIS A 43 -14.66 -5.92 1.60
C HIS A 43 -15.92 -5.08 1.59
N VAL A 44 -15.85 -3.95 0.89
CA VAL A 44 -16.94 -3.00 0.70
C VAL A 44 -17.00 -2.56 -0.76
N ILE A 45 -18.17 -2.07 -1.17
CA ILE A 45 -18.41 -1.59 -2.53
C ILE A 45 -18.67 -0.09 -2.47
N GLU A 46 -17.81 0.70 -3.09
CA GLU A 46 -18.02 2.13 -3.30
C GLU A 46 -18.98 2.35 -4.48
N HIS A 47 -19.90 3.32 -4.34
CA HIS A 47 -20.67 3.84 -5.48
C HIS A 47 -20.15 5.22 -5.86
N ALA A 48 -19.32 5.27 -6.91
CA ALA A 48 -18.68 6.50 -7.41
C ALA A 48 -19.68 7.44 -8.10
N VAL A 49 -20.45 8.19 -7.31
CA VAL A 49 -21.58 9.02 -7.78
C VAL A 49 -21.31 10.52 -7.66
N THR A 50 -20.22 10.92 -7.01
CA THR A 50 -19.87 12.34 -6.77
C THR A 50 -18.58 12.78 -7.47
N ASP A 51 -17.85 11.84 -8.05
CA ASP A 51 -16.58 12.03 -8.73
C ASP A 51 -16.61 13.20 -9.71
N THR A 52 -15.73 14.17 -9.47
CA THR A 52 -15.61 15.37 -10.29
C THR A 52 -14.14 15.68 -10.54
N VAL A 53 -13.77 15.91 -11.80
CA VAL A 53 -12.42 16.33 -12.20
C VAL A 53 -12.38 17.84 -12.41
N GLY A 54 -11.50 18.50 -11.66
CA GLY A 54 -11.04 19.85 -11.95
C GLY A 54 -9.93 19.82 -13.01
N ASP A 55 -10.14 20.57 -14.08
CA ASP A 55 -9.26 20.67 -15.25
C ASP A 55 -8.14 21.70 -15.01
N VAL A 56 -6.89 21.27 -15.13
CA VAL A 56 -5.71 22.15 -15.12
C VAL A 56 -5.32 22.46 -16.57
N PRO A 57 -4.87 23.68 -16.91
CA PRO A 57 -4.42 23.95 -18.27
C PRO A 57 -3.22 23.08 -18.69
N PRO A 58 -3.17 22.57 -19.94
CA PRO A 58 -4.12 22.81 -21.02
C PRO A 58 -5.41 21.99 -20.88
N ALA A 59 -6.53 22.55 -21.35
CA ALA A 59 -7.84 21.91 -21.22
C ALA A 59 -7.87 20.49 -21.80
N GLY A 60 -8.54 19.59 -21.07
CA GLY A 60 -8.68 18.18 -21.43
C GLY A 60 -7.96 17.29 -20.42
N ASP A 61 -7.63 16.06 -20.79
CA ASP A 61 -6.84 15.18 -19.92
C ASP A 61 -5.41 15.74 -19.78
N SER A 62 -5.11 16.31 -18.61
CA SER A 62 -3.89 17.08 -18.37
C SER A 62 -3.16 16.62 -17.09
N LEU A 63 -1.83 16.82 -17.07
CA LEU A 63 -1.03 16.58 -15.87
C LEU A 63 -1.41 17.60 -14.80
N GLY A 64 -1.75 17.09 -13.61
CA GLY A 64 -2.18 17.93 -12.50
C GLY A 64 -3.69 18.10 -12.37
N ASP A 65 -4.50 17.59 -13.31
CA ASP A 65 -5.95 17.50 -13.12
C ASP A 65 -6.25 16.87 -11.77
N GLN A 66 -7.29 17.37 -11.10
CA GLN A 66 -7.60 16.94 -9.74
C GLN A 66 -8.99 16.30 -9.70
N LEU A 67 -9.03 15.01 -9.40
CA LEU A 67 -10.26 14.30 -9.07
C LEU A 67 -10.58 14.52 -7.58
N ALA A 68 -11.83 14.83 -7.26
CA ALA A 68 -12.32 14.86 -5.88
C ALA A 68 -13.64 14.08 -5.78
N PHE A 69 -13.86 13.43 -4.63
CA PHE A 69 -15.02 12.55 -4.43
C PHE A 69 -15.41 12.43 -2.94
N HIS A 70 -16.68 12.07 -2.71
CA HIS A 70 -17.28 11.70 -1.44
C HIS A 70 -18.44 10.73 -1.69
N ASN A 71 -18.17 9.43 -1.65
CA ASN A 71 -19.09 8.42 -2.14
C ASN A 71 -19.67 7.54 -1.01
N PRO A 72 -20.91 7.07 -1.14
CA PRO A 72 -21.46 6.09 -0.21
C PRO A 72 -20.79 4.72 -0.43
N VAL A 73 -20.55 4.02 0.68
CA VAL A 73 -19.89 2.71 0.70
C VAL A 73 -20.85 1.66 1.26
N TYR A 74 -21.01 0.57 0.53
CA TYR A 74 -21.96 -0.52 0.78
C TYR A 74 -21.26 -1.80 1.22
N ASP A 75 -22.03 -2.70 1.83
CA ASP A 75 -21.58 -4.06 2.11
C ASP A 75 -21.29 -4.85 0.84
N VAL A 76 -20.57 -5.97 0.97
CA VAL A 76 -20.24 -6.89 -0.15
C VAL A 76 -21.47 -7.42 -0.91
N ALA A 77 -22.64 -7.41 -0.27
CA ALA A 77 -23.89 -7.82 -0.92
C ALA A 77 -24.53 -6.70 -1.76
N ASP A 78 -23.95 -5.50 -1.73
CA ASP A 78 -24.43 -4.29 -2.38
C ASP A 78 -25.87 -3.91 -1.98
N LYS A 79 -26.21 -4.07 -0.70
CA LYS A 79 -27.59 -3.90 -0.18
C LYS A 79 -27.71 -2.86 0.91
N LYS A 80 -26.68 -2.70 1.73
CA LYS A 80 -26.72 -1.82 2.89
C LYS A 80 -25.52 -0.90 2.88
N GLN A 81 -25.77 0.41 2.96
CA GLN A 81 -24.73 1.37 3.20
C GLN A 81 -24.11 1.13 4.59
N VAL A 82 -22.80 0.92 4.63
CA VAL A 82 -22.00 0.66 5.84
C VAL A 82 -21.07 1.82 6.19
N GLY A 83 -20.96 2.79 5.28
CA GLY A 83 -20.12 3.96 5.45
C GLY A 83 -20.17 4.91 4.26
N HIS A 84 -19.12 5.70 4.15
CA HIS A 84 -18.79 6.53 3.00
C HIS A 84 -17.27 6.63 2.90
N ASP A 85 -16.77 7.14 1.78
CA ASP A 85 -15.41 7.60 1.68
C ASP A 85 -15.36 9.08 1.28
N ASN A 86 -14.15 9.63 1.29
CA ASN A 86 -13.84 10.87 0.62
C ASN A 86 -12.36 10.91 0.30
N GLY A 87 -12.01 11.58 -0.79
CA GLY A 87 -10.64 11.65 -1.22
C GLY A 87 -10.40 12.60 -2.36
N ASN A 88 -9.17 12.54 -2.84
CA ASN A 88 -8.76 13.18 -4.06
C ASN A 88 -7.71 12.35 -4.78
N CYS A 89 -7.57 12.63 -6.07
CA CYS A 89 -6.43 12.18 -6.83
C CYS A 89 -5.89 13.29 -7.73
N VAL A 90 -4.62 13.20 -8.08
CA VAL A 90 -3.94 14.09 -9.03
C VAL A 90 -3.51 13.27 -10.24
N ARG A 91 -3.78 13.78 -11.45
CA ARG A 91 -3.39 13.11 -12.70
C ARG A 91 -1.88 13.17 -12.88
N THR A 92 -1.23 12.02 -12.92
CA THR A 92 0.23 11.91 -13.07
C THR A 92 0.66 11.31 -14.40
N VAL A 93 -0.25 10.61 -15.10
CA VAL A 93 -0.05 10.15 -16.48
C VAL A 93 -1.34 10.35 -17.26
N THR A 94 -1.28 11.09 -18.37
CA THR A 94 -2.42 11.31 -19.28
C THR A 94 -2.56 10.16 -20.28
N GLY A 95 -3.76 9.96 -20.83
CA GLY A 95 -4.01 8.99 -21.90
C GLY A 95 -5.15 8.03 -21.58
N LYS A 96 -6.10 7.90 -22.52
CA LYS A 96 -7.24 7.00 -22.35
C LYS A 96 -6.78 5.54 -22.25
N GLY A 97 -7.08 4.90 -21.13
CA GLY A 97 -6.73 3.50 -20.88
C GLY A 97 -5.25 3.26 -20.57
N THR A 98 -4.46 4.32 -20.40
CA THR A 98 -3.07 4.28 -19.93
C THR A 98 -2.81 5.34 -18.86
N GLY A 99 -3.88 5.99 -18.40
CA GLY A 99 -3.83 7.07 -17.43
C GLY A 99 -3.54 6.53 -16.04
N VAL A 100 -2.90 7.38 -15.23
CA VAL A 100 -2.62 7.08 -13.83
C VAL A 100 -2.96 8.32 -13.02
N TRP A 101 -3.66 8.09 -11.92
CA TRP A 101 -3.89 9.07 -10.87
C TRP A 101 -3.12 8.66 -9.62
N GLU A 102 -2.46 9.62 -8.97
CA GLU A 102 -1.96 9.42 -7.61
C GLU A 102 -3.05 9.83 -6.63
N CYS A 103 -3.49 8.92 -5.77
CA CYS A 103 -4.71 9.06 -4.99
C CYS A 103 -4.45 8.99 -3.49
N PHE A 104 -5.24 9.74 -2.72
CA PHE A 104 -5.35 9.62 -1.28
C PHE A 104 -6.82 9.72 -0.86
N TRP A 105 -7.28 8.75 -0.06
CA TRP A 105 -8.63 8.81 0.49
C TRP A 105 -8.80 8.08 1.81
N THR A 106 -9.96 8.30 2.41
CA THR A 106 -10.36 7.71 3.69
C THR A 106 -11.68 7.00 3.51
N VAL A 107 -11.78 5.73 3.91
CA VAL A 107 -13.07 5.07 4.15
C VAL A 107 -13.47 5.24 5.61
N ILE A 108 -14.70 5.68 5.85
CA ILE A 108 -15.28 5.93 7.17
C ILE A 108 -16.37 4.89 7.44
N LEU A 109 -16.13 4.02 8.41
CA LEU A 109 -17.02 2.94 8.82
C LEU A 109 -17.52 3.16 10.25
N ALA A 110 -18.51 2.38 10.67
CA ALA A 110 -19.13 2.52 12.00
C ALA A 110 -18.16 2.41 13.20
N LYS A 111 -16.99 1.77 13.03
CA LYS A 111 -16.00 1.55 14.10
C LYS A 111 -14.73 2.40 13.99
N GLY A 112 -14.65 3.28 13.00
CA GLY A 112 -13.47 4.10 12.73
C GLY A 112 -13.22 4.26 11.24
N GLN A 113 -12.08 4.87 10.91
CA GLN A 113 -11.68 5.12 9.52
C GLN A 113 -10.40 4.39 9.14
N ILE A 114 -10.18 4.19 7.85
CA ILE A 114 -8.94 3.66 7.28
C ILE A 114 -8.52 4.60 6.15
N THR A 115 -7.27 5.05 6.15
CA THR A 115 -6.69 5.90 5.09
C THR A 115 -5.84 5.06 4.15
N VAL A 116 -5.92 5.34 2.85
CA VAL A 116 -5.11 4.70 1.81
C VAL A 116 -4.48 5.73 0.88
N GLU A 117 -3.34 5.37 0.30
CA GLU A 117 -2.60 6.18 -0.66
C GLU A 117 -1.94 5.30 -1.73
N GLY A 118 -1.87 5.77 -2.97
CA GLY A 118 -1.21 5.07 -4.07
C GLY A 118 -1.84 5.32 -5.44
N PRO A 119 -1.29 4.68 -6.49
CA PRO A 119 -1.73 4.86 -7.86
C PRO A 119 -3.07 4.18 -8.14
N PHE A 120 -3.90 4.82 -8.96
CA PHE A 120 -5.07 4.27 -9.63
C PHE A 120 -4.85 4.28 -11.15
N ASP A 121 -5.01 3.13 -11.81
CA ASP A 121 -4.77 2.93 -13.23
C ASP A 121 -6.10 2.94 -14.02
N ASP A 122 -6.21 3.84 -15.01
CA ASP A 122 -7.43 4.06 -15.83
C ASP A 122 -7.68 2.95 -16.86
N ASN A 123 -6.83 1.93 -16.86
CA ASN A 123 -6.87 0.81 -17.81
C ASN A 123 -7.89 -0.28 -17.40
N GLY A 124 -8.55 -0.13 -16.24
CA GLY A 124 -9.52 -1.06 -15.70
C GLY A 124 -8.92 -2.29 -15.03
N THR A 125 -7.61 -2.32 -14.80
CA THR A 125 -6.94 -3.35 -14.00
C THR A 125 -7.01 -3.04 -12.51
N ASP A 126 -6.84 -4.07 -11.70
CA ASP A 126 -6.73 -3.90 -10.26
C ASP A 126 -5.52 -3.04 -9.90
N THR A 127 -5.70 -2.16 -8.92
CA THR A 127 -4.61 -1.37 -8.33
C THR A 127 -4.43 -1.69 -6.86
N MET A 128 -3.19 -1.62 -6.41
CA MET A 128 -2.80 -1.87 -5.02
C MET A 128 -2.37 -0.55 -4.38
N LEU A 129 -3.03 -0.21 -3.29
CA LEU A 129 -2.77 0.99 -2.51
C LEU A 129 -2.25 0.61 -1.13
N ALA A 130 -1.41 1.47 -0.56
CA ALA A 130 -0.93 1.30 0.81
C ALA A 130 -1.99 1.77 1.80
N ILE A 131 -2.24 0.99 2.85
CA ILE A 131 -2.96 1.48 4.03
C ILE A 131 -1.98 2.31 4.86
N THR A 132 -2.27 3.60 5.02
CA THR A 132 -1.37 4.57 5.67
C THR A 132 -1.77 4.90 7.11
N GLY A 133 -2.93 4.42 7.57
CA GLY A 133 -3.36 4.61 8.95
C GLY A 133 -4.86 4.36 9.16
N GLY A 134 -5.33 4.72 10.35
CA GLY A 134 -6.73 4.64 10.70
C GLY A 134 -7.06 5.22 12.07
N THR A 135 -8.32 5.08 12.49
CA THR A 135 -8.83 5.55 13.78
C THR A 135 -9.73 4.50 14.42
N GLY A 136 -10.09 4.70 15.70
CA GLY A 136 -11.03 3.82 16.41
C GLY A 136 -10.53 2.37 16.47
N ALA A 137 -11.35 1.43 16.00
CA ALA A 137 -10.98 0.02 15.90
C ALA A 137 -9.82 -0.25 14.93
N TYR A 138 -9.48 0.71 14.08
CA TYR A 138 -8.45 0.62 13.04
C TYR A 138 -7.24 1.53 13.32
N LYS A 139 -7.05 1.99 14.57
CA LYS A 139 -6.02 2.99 14.91
C LYS A 139 -4.57 2.57 14.59
N GLU A 140 -4.29 1.27 14.50
CA GLU A 140 -2.97 0.72 14.14
C GLU A 140 -2.94 0.17 12.70
N ALA A 141 -3.94 0.50 11.88
CA ALA A 141 -4.11 -0.09 10.55
C ALA A 141 -2.91 0.22 9.64
N ARG A 142 -2.40 -0.84 9.03
CA ARG A 142 -1.41 -0.84 7.96
C ARG A 142 -1.67 -2.04 7.05
N GLY A 143 -0.96 -2.14 5.94
CA GLY A 143 -1.13 -3.21 4.96
C GLY A 143 -1.47 -2.61 3.61
N GLN A 144 -2.39 -3.24 2.89
CA GLN A 144 -2.70 -2.87 1.52
C GLN A 144 -4.19 -2.95 1.23
N MET A 145 -4.62 -2.23 0.21
CA MET A 145 -5.98 -2.24 -0.31
C MET A 145 -5.93 -2.52 -1.80
N ARG A 146 -6.68 -3.53 -2.24
CA ARG A 146 -6.89 -3.79 -3.67
C ARG A 146 -8.17 -3.10 -4.13
N LEU A 147 -8.06 -2.23 -5.12
CA LEU A 147 -9.19 -1.60 -5.79
C LEU A 147 -9.48 -2.37 -7.08
N HIS A 148 -10.73 -2.75 -7.30
CA HIS A 148 -11.20 -3.46 -8.49
C HIS A 148 -12.42 -2.77 -9.09
N VAL A 149 -12.51 -2.77 -10.42
CA VAL A 149 -13.67 -2.25 -11.15
C VAL A 149 -14.85 -3.20 -10.99
N HIS A 150 -15.92 -2.76 -10.32
CA HIS A 150 -17.11 -3.58 -10.09
C HIS A 150 -18.17 -3.40 -11.18
N THR A 151 -18.50 -2.15 -11.54
CA THR A 151 -19.56 -1.87 -12.51
C THR A 151 -19.19 -0.73 -13.44
N VAL A 152 -19.40 -0.95 -14.74
CA VAL A 152 -19.20 0.05 -15.78
C VAL A 152 -20.52 0.32 -16.49
N VAL A 153 -20.92 1.59 -16.56
CA VAL A 153 -22.11 2.05 -17.28
C VAL A 153 -21.68 3.08 -18.31
N ASN A 154 -22.01 2.83 -19.59
CA ASN A 154 -21.65 3.73 -20.70
C ASN A 154 -20.15 4.05 -20.80
N GLY A 155 -19.29 3.09 -20.42
CA GLY A 155 -17.84 3.27 -20.43
C GLY A 155 -17.27 4.07 -19.26
N VAL A 156 -18.09 4.39 -18.25
CA VAL A 156 -17.69 5.03 -17.00
C VAL A 156 -17.85 4.02 -15.87
N THR A 157 -16.82 3.85 -15.04
CA THR A 157 -16.93 3.04 -13.84
C THR A 157 -17.79 3.77 -12.82
N THR A 158 -18.83 3.10 -12.32
CA THR A 158 -19.78 3.67 -11.35
C THR A 158 -19.71 2.99 -9.99
N LYS A 159 -19.00 1.86 -9.89
CA LYS A 159 -18.77 1.14 -8.64
C LYS A 159 -17.39 0.50 -8.62
N TYR A 160 -16.79 0.48 -7.43
CA TYR A 160 -15.51 -0.16 -7.17
C TYR A 160 -15.63 -1.10 -5.97
N ASP A 161 -14.98 -2.25 -6.05
CA ASP A 161 -14.73 -3.07 -4.87
C ASP A 161 -13.44 -2.62 -4.20
N PHE A 162 -13.50 -2.39 -2.88
CA PHE A 162 -12.33 -2.18 -2.05
C PHE A 162 -12.10 -3.38 -1.14
N PHE A 163 -10.94 -4.02 -1.29
CA PHE A 163 -10.49 -5.14 -0.47
C PHE A 163 -9.34 -4.68 0.42
N TYR A 164 -9.65 -4.26 1.64
CA TYR A 164 -8.64 -3.89 2.64
C TYR A 164 -8.10 -5.14 3.32
N GLN A 165 -6.79 -5.33 3.25
CA GLN A 165 -6.03 -6.32 4.00
C GLN A 165 -5.32 -5.59 5.14
N VAL A 166 -6.01 -5.50 6.27
CA VAL A 166 -5.57 -4.72 7.42
C VAL A 166 -4.77 -5.60 8.36
N GLU A 167 -3.53 -5.22 8.61
CA GLU A 167 -2.74 -5.76 9.71
C GLU A 167 -2.95 -4.89 10.95
N MET A 168 -3.26 -5.50 12.10
CA MET A 168 -3.36 -4.83 13.41
C MET A 168 -2.57 -5.55 14.49
#